data_AF-A0A6P2BCH6-F1
#
_entry.id   AF-A0A6P2BCH6-F1
#
_cell.length_a   1.000
_cell.length_b   1.000
_cell.length_c   1.000
_cell.angle_alpha   90.00
_cell.angle_beta   90.00
_cell.angle_gamma   90.00
#
_symmetry.space_group_name_H-M   'P 1'
#
loop_
_entity.id
_entity.type
_entity.pdbx_description
1 polymer ?
#
loop_
_entity_poly.entity_id
_entity_poly.type
_entity_poly.pdbx_seq_one_letter_code
_entity_poly.pdbx_strand_id
1 'polypeptide(L)'
;MSRWTRICLLVVLLPAAAASTGTPPAAHDCHAPGRPADDQEDRRWQAFLQDVDSYRACISDFAAESERAAVAHREAARKAVADWNDFVRRELNAPADFPWPPGQE
;
A
#
# COMPACT_ATOMS: atom_id res chain seq x y z
N MET A 1 -11.30 57.86 29.58
CA MET A 1 -10.90 56.55 30.14
C MET A 1 -10.82 55.58 28.96
N SER A 2 -9.59 55.15 28.64
CA SER A 2 -9.25 54.51 27.36
C SER A 2 -9.79 53.09 27.26
N ARG A 3 -10.38 52.78 26.09
CA ARG A 3 -10.96 51.49 25.70
C ARG A 3 -9.83 50.47 25.51
N TRP A 4 -9.73 49.47 26.40
CA TRP A 4 -8.82 48.35 26.22
C TRP A 4 -9.62 47.15 25.72
N THR A 5 -9.57 46.98 24.40
CA THR A 5 -10.07 45.83 23.65
C THR A 5 -9.43 44.57 24.22
N ARG A 6 -10.23 43.74 24.91
CA ARG A 6 -9.81 42.41 25.34
C ARG A 6 -9.64 41.55 24.08
N ILE A 7 -8.39 41.26 23.74
CA ILE A 7 -8.03 40.31 22.69
C ILE A 7 -8.45 38.92 23.19
N CYS A 8 -9.56 38.40 22.65
CA CYS A 8 -9.91 36.98 22.79
C CYS A 8 -8.87 36.16 22.04
N LEU A 9 -7.92 35.58 22.76
CA LEU A 9 -7.00 34.57 22.23
C LEU A 9 -7.80 33.28 21.98
N LEU A 10 -8.42 33.17 20.81
CA LEU A 10 -8.96 31.92 20.29
C LEU A 10 -7.79 31.06 19.81
N VAL A 11 -7.24 30.25 20.70
CA VAL A 11 -6.40 29.10 20.32
C VAL A 11 -7.32 28.08 19.68
N VAL A 12 -7.44 28.14 18.36
CA VAL A 12 -8.07 27.08 17.58
C VAL A 12 -7.14 25.87 17.64
N LEU A 13 -7.48 24.92 18.52
CA LEU A 13 -6.93 23.58 18.51
C LEU A 13 -7.37 22.91 17.21
N LEU A 14 -6.53 22.98 16.16
CA LEU A 14 -6.68 22.11 15.00
C LEU A 14 -6.42 20.67 15.46
N PRO A 15 -7.41 19.75 15.38
CA PRO A 15 -7.09 18.34 15.52
C PRO A 15 -6.25 17.97 14.28
N ALA A 16 -4.98 17.64 14.51
CA ALA A 16 -4.19 16.93 13.50
C ALA A 16 -4.83 15.55 13.34
N ALA A 17 -5.79 15.44 12.42
CA ALA A 17 -6.23 14.15 11.93
C ALA A 17 -5.02 13.51 11.27
N ALA A 18 -4.34 12.62 11.99
CA ALA A 18 -3.39 11.67 11.41
C ALA A 18 -4.21 10.75 10.50
N ALA A 19 -4.47 11.21 9.28
CA ALA A 19 -4.95 10.35 8.23
C ALA A 19 -3.84 9.33 7.98
N SER A 20 -4.06 8.08 8.38
CA SER A 20 -3.35 6.94 7.85
C SER A 20 -3.69 6.87 6.36
N THR A 21 -3.00 7.67 5.56
CA THR A 21 -3.03 7.60 4.10
C THR A 21 -2.27 6.34 3.69
N GLY A 22 -2.86 5.18 3.94
CA GLY A 22 -2.52 4.00 3.17
C GLY A 22 -2.98 4.29 1.74
N THR A 23 -2.05 4.66 0.87
CA THR A 23 -2.33 4.70 -0.57
C THR A 23 -2.83 3.30 -0.93
N PRO A 24 -4.04 3.16 -1.51
CA PRO A 24 -4.52 1.86 -1.93
C PRO A 24 -3.51 1.23 -2.88
N PRO A 25 -3.37 -0.11 -2.90
CA PRO A 25 -2.50 -0.76 -3.87
C PRO A 25 -2.88 -0.29 -5.28
N ALA A 26 -1.87 0.01 -6.10
CA ALA A 26 -2.10 0.46 -7.46
C ALA A 26 -2.93 -0.59 -8.20
N ALA A 27 -3.99 -0.15 -8.88
CA ALA A 27 -4.74 -1.01 -9.79
C ALA A 27 -3.90 -1.26 -11.06
N HIS A 28 -4.19 -2.35 -11.77
CA HIS A 28 -3.62 -2.57 -13.10
C HIS A 28 -4.39 -1.78 -14.16
N ASP A 29 -3.71 -1.43 -15.24
CA ASP A 29 -4.32 -0.80 -16.42
C ASP A 29 -4.57 -1.80 -17.57
N CYS A 30 -4.54 -3.11 -17.28
CA CYS A 30 -4.80 -4.15 -18.28
C CYS A 30 -6.27 -4.13 -18.75
N HIS A 31 -6.49 -4.20 -20.05
CA HIS A 31 -7.82 -4.18 -20.67
C HIS A 31 -8.19 -5.52 -21.28
N ALA A 32 -9.34 -6.05 -20.90
CA ALA A 32 -9.87 -7.28 -21.49
C ALA A 32 -10.30 -7.01 -22.96
N PRO A 33 -9.90 -7.87 -23.91
CA PRO A 33 -10.31 -7.71 -25.30
C PRO A 33 -11.78 -8.07 -25.49
N GLY A 34 -12.42 -7.41 -26.47
CA GLY A 34 -13.80 -7.68 -26.83
C GLY A 34 -13.92 -8.97 -27.65
N ARG A 35 -14.75 -9.91 -27.20
CA ARG A 35 -15.02 -11.16 -27.93
C ARG A 35 -15.75 -10.85 -29.25
N PRO A 36 -15.27 -11.33 -30.41
CA PRO A 36 -16.00 -11.25 -31.67
C PRO A 36 -17.32 -12.03 -31.61
N ALA A 37 -18.30 -11.65 -32.44
CA ALA A 37 -19.50 -12.48 -32.65
C ALA A 37 -19.12 -13.82 -33.30
N ASP A 38 -19.93 -14.84 -33.07
CA ASP A 38 -19.62 -16.22 -33.48
C ASP A 38 -19.58 -16.40 -35.01
N ASP A 39 -20.22 -15.51 -35.76
CA ASP A 39 -20.28 -15.49 -37.23
C ASP A 39 -19.17 -14.66 -37.91
N GLN A 40 -18.24 -14.11 -37.13
CA GLN A 40 -17.14 -13.32 -37.66
C GLN A 40 -16.06 -14.18 -38.32
N GLU A 41 -15.48 -13.67 -39.41
CA GLU A 41 -14.42 -14.33 -40.17
C GLU A 41 -13.15 -14.60 -39.35
N ASP A 42 -12.44 -15.68 -39.69
CA ASP A 42 -11.26 -16.22 -39.00
C ASP A 42 -10.22 -15.16 -38.62
N ARG A 43 -10.00 -14.15 -39.47
CA ARG A 43 -9.03 -13.08 -39.20
C ARG A 43 -9.35 -12.30 -37.93
N ARG A 44 -10.63 -12.02 -37.64
CA ARG A 44 -11.01 -11.31 -36.40
C ARG A 44 -10.84 -12.19 -35.18
N TRP A 45 -11.13 -13.49 -35.32
CA TRP A 45 -10.87 -14.47 -34.27
C TRP A 45 -9.37 -14.58 -33.95
N GLN A 46 -8.52 -14.62 -34.98
CA GLN A 46 -7.06 -14.65 -34.78
C GLN A 46 -6.54 -13.38 -34.09
N ALA A 47 -7.03 -12.20 -34.49
CA ALA A 47 -6.70 -10.95 -33.81
C ALA A 47 -7.13 -10.98 -32.33
N PHE A 48 -8.37 -11.42 -32.04
CA PHE A 48 -8.85 -11.56 -30.68
C PHE A 48 -7.97 -12.50 -29.83
N LEU A 49 -7.51 -13.63 -30.38
CA LEU A 49 -6.64 -14.55 -29.65
C LEU A 49 -5.26 -13.92 -29.34
N GLN A 50 -4.73 -13.08 -30.23
CA GLN A 50 -3.51 -12.31 -29.97
C GLN A 50 -3.72 -11.26 -28.88
N ASP A 51 -4.87 -10.58 -28.89
CA ASP A 51 -5.22 -9.62 -27.85
C ASP A 51 -5.43 -10.32 -26.49
N VAL A 52 -6.01 -11.53 -26.48
CA VAL A 52 -6.13 -12.35 -25.27
C VAL A 52 -4.76 -12.72 -24.70
N ASP A 53 -3.81 -13.08 -25.56
CA ASP A 53 -2.44 -13.36 -25.11
C ASP A 53 -1.77 -12.13 -24.51
N SER A 54 -1.95 -10.97 -25.16
CA SER A 54 -1.45 -9.68 -24.67
C SER A 54 -2.06 -9.30 -23.31
N TYR A 55 -3.38 -9.47 -23.16
CA TYR A 55 -4.08 -9.23 -21.89
C TYR A 55 -3.58 -10.15 -20.79
N ARG A 56 -3.40 -11.45 -21.09
CA ARG A 56 -2.84 -12.43 -20.15
C ARG A 56 -1.44 -12.04 -19.69
N ALA A 57 -0.58 -11.62 -20.62
CA ALA A 57 0.77 -11.17 -20.29
C ALA A 57 0.74 -9.97 -19.34
N CYS A 58 -0.06 -8.93 -19.66
CA CYS A 58 -0.22 -7.74 -18.80
C CYS A 58 -0.63 -8.09 -17.36
N ILE A 59 -1.64 -8.95 -17.21
CA ILE A 59 -2.12 -9.38 -15.88
C ILE A 59 -1.03 -10.16 -15.13
N SER A 60 -0.29 -11.00 -15.83
CA SER A 60 0.78 -11.81 -15.25
C SER A 60 1.93 -10.94 -14.75
N ASP A 61 2.33 -9.93 -15.52
CA ASP A 61 3.38 -8.98 -15.16
C ASP A 61 2.99 -8.17 -13.92
N PHE A 62 1.77 -7.59 -13.92
CA PHE A 62 1.25 -6.87 -12.78
C PHE A 62 1.22 -7.71 -11.50
N ALA A 63 0.78 -8.98 -11.60
CA ALA A 63 0.74 -9.89 -10.45
C ALA A 63 2.16 -10.19 -9.93
N ALA A 64 3.12 -10.43 -10.83
CA ALA A 64 4.51 -10.69 -10.46
C ALA A 64 5.15 -9.48 -9.78
N GLU A 65 4.92 -8.28 -10.28
CA GLU A 65 5.42 -7.02 -9.70
C GLU A 65 4.78 -6.74 -8.34
N SER A 66 3.48 -6.99 -8.21
CA SER A 66 2.77 -6.87 -6.94
C SER A 66 3.32 -7.82 -5.89
N GLU A 67 3.64 -9.07 -6.25
CA GLU A 67 4.26 -10.00 -5.31
C GLU A 67 5.66 -9.55 -4.91
N ARG A 68 6.49 -9.06 -5.84
CA ARG A 68 7.81 -8.48 -5.52
C ARG A 68 7.68 -7.31 -4.54
N ALA A 69 6.73 -6.41 -4.75
CA ALA A 69 6.46 -5.32 -3.84
C ALA A 69 6.03 -5.82 -2.46
N ALA A 70 5.16 -6.84 -2.40
CA ALA A 70 4.74 -7.46 -1.15
C ALA A 70 5.92 -8.09 -0.38
N VAL A 71 6.82 -8.78 -1.08
CA VAL A 71 8.08 -9.31 -0.50
C VAL A 71 8.90 -8.16 0.11
N ALA A 72 9.15 -7.10 -0.65
CA ALA A 72 9.93 -5.97 -0.20
C ALA A 72 9.30 -5.26 1.03
N HIS A 73 7.98 -5.10 1.04
CA HIS A 73 7.26 -4.57 2.20
C HIS A 73 7.40 -5.47 3.44
N ARG A 74 7.30 -6.79 3.27
CA ARG A 74 7.52 -7.74 4.38
C ARG A 74 8.95 -7.66 4.92
N GLU A 75 9.94 -7.51 4.04
CA GLU A 75 11.34 -7.33 4.44
C GLU A 75 11.57 -6.02 5.20
N ALA A 76 11.01 -4.92 4.69
CA ALA A 76 11.07 -3.63 5.36
C ALA A 76 10.43 -3.68 6.75
N ALA A 77 9.26 -4.32 6.88
CA ALA A 77 8.59 -4.53 8.16
C ALA A 77 9.45 -5.36 9.12
N ARG A 78 10.01 -6.49 8.66
CA ARG A 78 10.93 -7.32 9.46
C ARG A 78 12.15 -6.53 9.94
N LYS A 79 12.74 -5.71 9.06
CA LYS A 79 13.87 -4.86 9.41
C LYS A 79 13.49 -3.83 10.47
N ALA A 80 12.36 -3.15 10.31
CA ALA A 80 11.89 -2.16 11.28
C ALA A 80 11.65 -2.80 12.66
N VAL A 81 11.08 -4.00 12.70
CA VAL A 81 10.93 -4.79 13.94
C VAL A 81 12.27 -5.16 14.54
N ALA A 82 13.23 -5.61 13.75
CA ALA A 82 14.57 -5.92 14.22
C ALA A 82 15.26 -4.68 14.81
N ASP A 83 15.21 -3.55 14.11
CA ASP A 83 15.80 -2.28 14.54
C ASP A 83 15.17 -1.81 15.88
N TRP A 84 13.85 -1.97 16.04
CA TRP A 84 13.16 -1.70 17.31
C TRP A 84 13.63 -2.64 18.43
N ASN A 85 13.61 -3.95 18.18
CA ASN A 85 14.00 -4.94 19.18
C ASN A 85 15.47 -4.76 19.61
N ASP A 86 16.32 -4.34 18.68
CA ASP A 86 17.71 -3.97 18.91
C ASP A 86 17.85 -2.76 19.83
N PHE A 87 17.09 -1.70 19.56
CA PHE A 87 17.03 -0.51 20.41
C PHE A 87 16.60 -0.88 21.83
N VAL A 88 15.52 -1.65 21.98
CA VAL A 88 15.01 -2.11 23.28
C VAL A 88 16.10 -2.84 24.07
N ARG A 89 16.79 -3.79 23.44
CA ARG A 89 17.85 -4.59 24.10
C ARG A 89 19.04 -3.73 24.51
N ARG A 90 19.45 -2.76 23.69
CA ARG A 90 20.64 -1.94 23.96
C ARG A 90 20.38 -0.79 24.93
N GLU A 91 19.25 -0.10 24.78
CA GLU A 91 19.03 1.20 25.41
C GLU A 91 18.06 1.15 26.58
N LEU A 92 17.11 0.21 26.60
CA LEU A 92 16.01 0.22 27.57
C LEU A 92 16.16 -0.81 28.71
N ASN A 93 17.07 -1.78 28.58
CA ASN A 93 17.19 -2.92 29.51
C ASN A 93 15.81 -3.53 29.87
N ALA A 94 14.93 -3.62 28.86
CA ALA A 94 13.54 -3.97 29.05
C ALA A 94 13.35 -5.48 29.26
N PRO A 95 12.25 -5.90 29.93
CA PRO A 95 11.89 -7.32 30.07
C PRO A 95 11.63 -8.02 28.73
N ALA A 96 11.74 -9.36 28.71
CA ALA A 96 11.76 -10.18 27.49
C ALA A 96 10.43 -10.20 26.69
N ASP A 97 9.32 -9.76 27.29
CA ASP A 97 7.99 -9.63 26.69
C ASP A 97 7.72 -8.24 26.08
N PHE A 98 8.65 -7.30 26.25
CA PHE A 98 8.62 -5.95 25.65
C PHE A 98 8.99 -5.85 24.14
N PRO A 99 9.82 -6.73 23.52
CA PRO A 99 10.14 -6.62 22.09
C PRO A 99 8.94 -7.00 21.21
N TRP A 100 8.94 -6.51 19.97
CA TRP A 100 7.86 -6.77 19.01
C TRP A 100 8.03 -8.10 18.26
N PRO A 101 6.94 -8.86 18.03
CA PRO A 101 5.60 -8.63 18.59
C PRO A 101 5.52 -9.04 20.07
N PRO A 102 4.76 -8.31 20.91
CA PRO A 102 4.65 -8.65 22.32
C PRO A 102 3.98 -10.02 22.51
N GLY A 103 4.53 -10.86 23.40
CA GLY A 103 3.88 -12.09 23.88
C GLY A 103 3.89 -13.31 22.95
N GLN A 104 5.01 -13.63 22.29
CA GLN A 104 5.17 -14.93 21.61
C GLN A 104 5.76 -15.97 22.59
N GLU A 105 4.96 -16.42 23.57
CA GLU A 105 5.28 -17.60 24.40
C GLU A 105 4.90 -18.90 23.68
#